data_AF-A0A6L7S623-F1
#
_entry.id   AF-A0A6L7S623-F1
#
_cell.length_a   1.000
_cell.length_b   1.000
_cell.length_c   1.000
_cell.angle_alpha   90.00
_cell.angle_beta   90.00
_cell.angle_gamma   90.00
#
_symmetry.space_group_name_H-M   'P 1'
#
loop_
_entity.id
_entity.type
_entity.pdbx_description
1 polymer ?
#
loop_
_entity_poly.entity_id
_entity_poly.type
_entity_poly.pdbx_seq_one_letter_code
_entity_poly.pdbx_strand_id
1 'polypeptide(L)'
;MQFVKFTSVVVLTLFVSGCGEGGGLRGFFGGDGPETGLPYRASLSRAEEPRSFTVSVTASEATVNEVRESARMPATRHCLETYGGSDVNWLTDPASGDWAFARNGDFMVFSGRCTVR
;
A
#
# COMPACT_ATOMS: atom_id res chain seq x y z
N MET A 1 61.51 22.13 -40.71
CA MET A 1 60.88 21.64 -39.47
C MET A 1 59.45 21.24 -39.82
N GLN A 2 59.20 19.93 -39.87
CA GLN A 2 58.05 19.30 -40.53
C GLN A 2 57.16 18.61 -39.49
N PHE A 3 55.85 18.73 -39.69
CA PHE A 3 54.75 17.83 -39.30
C PHE A 3 54.75 17.28 -37.87
N VAL A 4 54.01 17.95 -36.98
CA VAL A 4 53.55 17.34 -35.72
C VAL A 4 52.26 16.58 -36.00
N LYS A 5 52.39 15.26 -36.12
CA LYS A 5 51.30 14.28 -36.04
C LYS A 5 50.81 14.21 -34.59
N PHE A 6 49.53 14.45 -34.34
CA PHE A 6 48.75 13.92 -33.21
C PHE A 6 47.27 14.18 -33.55
N THR A 7 46.69 13.38 -34.42
CA THR A 7 45.96 12.15 -34.05
C THR A 7 44.89 12.46 -32.99
N SER A 8 43.67 12.67 -33.49
CA SER A 8 42.39 12.34 -32.87
C SER A 8 42.33 12.30 -31.34
N VAL A 9 41.85 13.38 -30.74
CA VAL A 9 41.07 13.26 -29.50
C VAL A 9 39.61 13.42 -29.89
N VAL A 10 38.98 12.27 -30.15
CA VAL A 10 37.53 12.11 -30.29
C VAL A 10 36.91 12.57 -28.97
N VAL A 11 36.33 13.77 -28.96
CA VAL A 11 35.48 14.24 -27.87
C VAL A 11 34.19 13.44 -27.96
N LEU A 12 34.09 12.41 -27.13
CA LEU A 12 32.93 11.56 -26.95
C LEU A 12 31.85 12.41 -26.23
N THR A 13 31.03 13.12 -27.00
CA THR A 13 29.86 13.81 -26.48
C THR A 13 28.85 12.79 -25.96
N LEU A 14 28.67 12.79 -24.64
CA LEU A 14 27.64 12.05 -23.92
C LEU A 14 26.26 12.45 -24.47
N PHE A 15 25.65 11.57 -25.28
CA PHE A 15 24.21 11.58 -25.49
C PHE A 15 23.54 11.15 -24.18
N VAL A 16 23.19 12.12 -23.34
CA VAL A 16 22.24 11.89 -22.25
C VAL A 16 20.85 11.82 -22.87
N SER A 17 20.44 10.60 -23.23
CA SER A 17 19.07 10.30 -23.65
C SER A 17 18.17 10.37 -22.41
N GLY A 18 17.78 11.58 -22.01
CA GLY A 18 16.74 11.82 -21.02
C GLY A 18 15.36 11.56 -21.64
N CYS A 19 14.97 10.30 -21.77
CA CYS A 19 13.59 9.93 -22.06
C CYS A 19 12.81 9.91 -20.73
N GLY A 20 12.51 11.09 -20.22
CA GLY A 20 11.67 11.30 -19.05
C GLY A 20 10.21 11.37 -19.48
N GLU A 21 9.62 10.21 -19.73
CA GLU A 21 8.22 10.05 -20.09
C GLU A 21 7.34 10.43 -18.88
N GLY A 22 6.72 11.61 -18.93
CA GLY A 22 5.32 11.85 -18.53
C GLY A 22 4.76 11.32 -17.20
N GLY A 23 5.57 11.00 -16.19
CA GLY A 23 5.10 10.62 -14.86
C GLY A 23 4.81 11.86 -14.01
N GLY A 24 3.58 12.35 -14.06
CA GLY A 24 3.15 13.59 -13.42
C GLY A 24 3.59 13.77 -11.96
N LEU A 25 3.84 15.02 -11.61
CA LEU A 25 4.03 15.59 -10.26
C LEU A 25 2.77 15.43 -9.36
N ARG A 26 2.13 14.26 -9.39
CA ARG A 26 0.91 13.93 -8.65
C ARG A 26 1.18 13.37 -7.24
N GLY A 27 2.37 13.61 -6.68
CA GLY A 27 2.80 13.05 -5.40
C GLY A 27 3.07 14.05 -4.27
N PHE A 28 3.01 15.36 -4.53
CA PHE A 28 3.48 16.34 -3.52
C PHE A 28 2.44 16.70 -2.45
N PHE A 29 1.14 16.46 -2.69
CA PHE A 29 0.09 16.76 -1.72
C PHE A 29 -1.06 15.75 -1.80
N GLY A 30 -1.08 14.80 -0.85
CA GLY A 30 -2.30 14.19 -0.34
C GLY A 30 -2.93 13.10 -1.20
N GLY A 31 -2.57 11.85 -0.92
CA GLY A 31 -3.25 10.68 -1.45
C GLY A 31 -2.67 9.40 -0.90
N ASP A 32 -2.88 9.15 0.39
CA ASP A 32 -2.69 7.83 1.03
C ASP A 32 -3.81 6.90 0.54
N GLY A 33 -3.86 6.66 -0.78
CA GLY A 33 -4.75 5.69 -1.39
C GLY A 33 -4.08 4.31 -1.34
N PRO A 34 -4.85 3.21 -1.27
CA PRO A 34 -4.29 1.87 -1.28
C PRO A 34 -3.40 1.74 -2.51
N GLU A 35 -2.14 1.47 -2.23
CA GLU A 35 -1.06 1.51 -3.19
C GLU A 35 -1.40 0.57 -4.36
N THR A 36 -1.51 1.18 -5.54
CA THR A 36 -1.75 0.61 -6.88
C THR A 36 -1.56 -0.91 -6.97
N GLY A 37 -2.64 -1.70 -6.99
CA GLY A 37 -2.58 -3.13 -7.38
C GLY A 37 -3.60 -4.09 -6.77
N LEU A 38 -4.31 -3.73 -5.70
CA LEU A 38 -5.28 -4.66 -5.06
C LEU A 38 -6.67 -4.60 -5.71
N PRO A 39 -7.40 -5.73 -5.78
CA PRO A 39 -8.70 -5.81 -6.47
C PRO A 39 -9.80 -5.03 -5.77
N TYR A 40 -9.70 -4.84 -4.45
CA TYR A 40 -10.68 -4.10 -3.66
C TYR A 40 -10.04 -2.91 -2.95
N ARG A 41 -10.76 -1.79 -2.97
CA ARG A 41 -10.39 -0.59 -2.22
C ARG A 41 -10.69 -0.80 -0.74
N ALA A 42 -9.70 -0.56 0.10
CA ALA A 42 -9.84 -0.61 1.55
C ALA A 42 -9.49 0.74 2.18
N SER A 43 -10.11 1.04 3.31
CA SER A 43 -9.82 2.21 4.13
C SER A 43 -9.82 1.82 5.60
N LEU A 44 -8.86 2.33 6.37
CA LEU A 44 -8.73 2.07 7.80
C LEU A 44 -9.26 3.24 8.61
N SER A 45 -10.01 2.91 9.66
CA SER A 45 -10.51 3.84 10.67
C SER A 45 -10.04 3.41 12.05
N ARG A 46 -9.57 4.36 12.86
CA ARG A 46 -9.16 4.09 14.24
C ARG A 46 -10.40 3.94 15.13
N ALA A 47 -10.35 3.00 16.08
CA ALA A 47 -11.40 2.87 17.10
C ALA A 47 -11.11 3.80 18.29
N GLU A 48 -12.03 3.81 19.26
CA GLU A 48 -11.85 4.53 20.53
C GLU A 48 -10.68 3.97 21.34
N GLU A 49 -10.53 2.63 21.34
CA GLU A 49 -9.35 2.00 21.93
C GLU A 49 -8.15 2.19 20.99
N PRO A 50 -7.02 2.75 21.46
CA PRO A 50 -5.95 3.21 20.58
C PRO A 50 -5.34 2.11 19.72
N ARG A 51 -5.25 0.87 20.24
CA ARG A 51 -4.68 -0.27 19.51
C ARG A 51 -5.67 -0.96 18.58
N SER A 52 -6.95 -0.62 18.69
CA SER A 52 -8.02 -1.25 17.93
C SER A 52 -8.39 -0.38 16.74
N PHE A 53 -8.72 -1.04 15.64
CA PHE A 53 -9.06 -0.38 14.39
C PHE A 53 -10.07 -1.21 13.62
N THR A 54 -10.64 -0.55 12.62
CA THR A 54 -11.61 -1.12 11.72
C THR A 54 -11.16 -0.86 10.29
N VAL A 55 -11.26 -1.87 9.43
CA VAL A 55 -10.97 -1.76 8.00
C VAL A 55 -12.25 -1.98 7.21
N SER A 56 -12.63 -0.99 6.42
CA SER A 56 -13.76 -1.07 5.51
C SER A 56 -13.26 -1.35 4.10
N VAL A 57 -13.67 -2.48 3.53
CA VAL A 57 -13.37 -2.87 2.16
C VAL A 57 -14.62 -2.72 1.30
N THR A 58 -14.53 -1.99 0.20
CA THR A 58 -15.63 -1.88 -0.77
C THR A 58 -15.72 -3.17 -1.59
N ALA A 59 -16.64 -4.05 -1.22
CA ALA A 59 -16.85 -5.35 -1.85
C ALA A 59 -18.28 -5.86 -1.60
N SER A 60 -19.18 -5.65 -2.56
CA SER A 60 -20.60 -6.04 -2.43
C SER A 60 -20.78 -7.55 -2.40
N GLU A 61 -20.12 -8.28 -3.31
CA GLU A 61 -20.34 -9.72 -3.52
C GLU A 61 -19.11 -10.60 -3.22
N ALA A 62 -18.05 -10.04 -2.62
CA ALA A 62 -16.82 -10.79 -2.37
C ALA A 62 -16.88 -11.61 -1.07
N THR A 63 -16.11 -12.68 -1.05
CA THR A 63 -15.84 -13.52 0.10
C THR A 63 -14.72 -12.95 0.96
N VAL A 64 -14.66 -13.36 2.23
CA VAL A 64 -13.57 -12.98 3.17
C VAL A 64 -12.19 -13.28 2.58
N ASN A 65 -12.04 -14.39 1.86
CA ASN A 65 -10.76 -14.78 1.28
C ASN A 65 -10.31 -13.83 0.16
N GLU A 66 -11.22 -13.36 -0.68
CA GLU A 66 -10.91 -12.44 -1.78
C GLU A 66 -10.51 -11.05 -1.29
N VAL A 67 -11.13 -10.58 -0.21
CA VAL A 67 -10.85 -9.25 0.36
C VAL A 67 -9.75 -9.26 1.43
N ARG A 68 -9.27 -10.44 1.83
CA ARG A 68 -8.34 -10.62 2.94
C ARG A 68 -7.09 -9.76 2.78
N GLU A 69 -6.47 -9.80 1.60
CA GLU A 69 -5.23 -9.04 1.36
C GLU A 69 -5.49 -7.53 1.27
N SER A 70 -6.60 -7.13 0.63
CA SER A 70 -7.07 -5.75 0.65
C SER A 70 -7.28 -5.21 2.05
N ALA A 71 -7.74 -6.04 3.00
CA ALA A 71 -7.88 -5.64 4.40
C ALA A 71 -6.54 -5.65 5.17
N ARG A 72 -5.65 -6.62 4.90
CA ARG A 72 -4.35 -6.77 5.59
C ARG A 72 -3.39 -5.63 5.33
N MET A 73 -3.32 -5.15 4.09
CA MET A 73 -2.38 -4.11 3.70
C MET A 73 -2.48 -2.82 4.54
N PRO A 74 -3.64 -2.13 4.60
CA PRO A 74 -3.76 -0.91 5.41
C PRO A 74 -3.63 -1.17 6.91
N ALA A 75 -4.08 -2.33 7.40
CA ALA A 75 -3.94 -2.73 8.80
C ALA A 75 -2.47 -2.91 9.21
N THR A 76 -1.69 -3.64 8.39
CA THR A 76 -0.27 -3.89 8.62
C THR A 76 0.51 -2.59 8.63
N ARG A 77 0.24 -1.72 7.65
CA ARG A 77 0.83 -0.39 7.57
C ARG A 77 0.53 0.45 8.81
N HIS A 78 -0.74 0.49 9.24
CA HIS A 78 -1.13 1.24 10.42
C HIS A 78 -0.41 0.76 11.69
N CYS A 79 -0.31 -0.55 11.89
CA CYS A 79 0.38 -1.10 13.06
C CYS A 79 1.90 -0.85 13.01
N LEU A 80 2.53 -0.92 11.83
CA LEU A 80 3.95 -0.61 11.66
C LEU A 80 4.23 0.86 11.97
N GLU A 81 3.45 1.77 11.41
CA GLU A 81 3.64 3.23 11.56
C GLU A 81 3.32 3.71 12.98
N THR A 82 2.34 3.08 13.65
CA THR A 82 1.84 3.54 14.96
C THR A 82 2.52 2.82 16.13
N TYR A 83 2.80 1.53 16.00
CA TYR A 83 3.25 0.66 17.09
C TYR A 83 4.56 -0.08 16.82
N GLY A 84 5.14 0.05 15.62
CA GLY A 84 6.40 -0.59 15.27
C GLY A 84 6.30 -2.11 15.02
N GLY A 85 5.09 -2.66 14.89
CA GLY A 85 4.86 -4.09 14.64
C GLY A 85 3.84 -4.31 13.52
N SER A 86 4.02 -5.36 12.71
CA SER A 86 3.12 -5.71 11.61
C SER A 86 1.98 -6.64 12.01
N ASP A 87 2.08 -7.26 13.19
CA ASP A 87 1.13 -8.28 13.61
C ASP A 87 -0.21 -7.68 14.05
N VAL A 88 -1.28 -8.32 13.61
CA VAL A 88 -2.66 -7.94 13.88
C VAL A 88 -3.41 -9.14 14.45
N ASN A 89 -4.05 -8.94 15.60
CA ASN A 89 -5.04 -9.86 16.13
C ASN A 89 -6.41 -9.48 15.56
N TRP A 90 -6.89 -10.28 14.62
CA TRP A 90 -8.18 -10.08 13.96
C TRP A 90 -9.30 -10.71 14.77
N LEU A 91 -10.48 -10.07 14.76
CA LEU A 91 -11.67 -10.68 15.31
C LEU A 91 -12.07 -11.88 14.44
N THR A 92 -12.32 -13.02 15.08
CA THR A 92 -12.75 -14.26 14.41
C THR A 92 -14.18 -14.61 14.82
N ASP A 93 -14.93 -15.14 13.87
CA ASP A 93 -16.28 -15.63 14.11
C ASP A 93 -16.21 -17.09 14.60
N PRO A 94 -16.80 -17.42 15.77
CA PRO A 94 -16.68 -18.75 16.35
C PRO A 94 -17.45 -19.84 15.59
N ALA A 95 -18.41 -19.47 14.73
CA ALA A 95 -19.20 -20.44 13.96
C ALA A 95 -18.47 -20.90 12.70
N SER A 96 -17.80 -19.97 12.01
CA SER A 96 -17.03 -20.24 10.78
C SER A 96 -15.55 -20.53 11.04
N GLY A 97 -14.99 -20.02 12.14
CA GLY A 97 -13.55 -20.04 12.40
C GLY A 97 -12.74 -19.06 11.55
N ASP A 98 -13.42 -18.24 10.74
CA ASP A 98 -12.83 -17.25 9.85
C ASP A 98 -12.89 -15.84 10.46
N TRP A 99 -12.40 -14.83 9.73
CA TRP A 99 -12.49 -13.44 10.19
C TRP A 99 -13.95 -12.99 10.26
N ALA A 100 -14.33 -12.46 11.42
CA ALA A 100 -15.61 -11.82 11.59
C ALA A 100 -15.65 -10.53 10.77
N PHE A 101 -16.77 -10.31 10.09
CA PHE A 101 -17.03 -9.08 9.37
C PHE A 101 -18.47 -8.63 9.55
N ALA A 102 -18.67 -7.31 9.58
CA ALA A 102 -19.98 -6.70 9.48
C ALA A 102 -20.21 -6.24 8.04
N ARG A 103 -21.40 -6.51 7.50
CA ARG A 103 -21.79 -5.98 6.19
C ARG A 103 -22.56 -4.68 6.37
N ASN A 104 -22.11 -3.62 5.71
CA ASN A 104 -22.75 -2.31 5.71
C ASN A 104 -22.90 -1.84 4.25
N GLY A 105 -24.04 -2.16 3.63
CA GLY A 105 -24.24 -1.96 2.19
C GLY A 105 -23.18 -2.70 1.36
N ASP A 106 -22.47 -1.95 0.53
CA ASP A 106 -21.37 -2.44 -0.33
C ASP A 106 -20.04 -2.64 0.41
N PHE A 107 -20.00 -2.38 1.72
CA PHE A 107 -18.78 -2.48 2.51
C PHE A 107 -18.76 -3.74 3.38
N MET A 108 -17.62 -4.43 3.36
CA MET A 108 -17.25 -5.43 4.34
C MET A 108 -16.32 -4.80 5.37
N VAL A 109 -16.73 -4.83 6.62
CA VAL A 109 -16.06 -4.14 7.72
C VAL A 109 -15.44 -5.17 8.64
N PHE A 110 -14.11 -5.14 8.75
CA PHE A 110 -13.31 -6.03 9.58
C PHE A 110 -12.76 -5.27 10.78
N SER A 111 -12.70 -5.93 11.93
CA SER A 111 -12.12 -5.36 13.15
C SER A 111 -10.87 -6.12 13.56
N GLY A 112 -9.86 -5.37 13.99
CA GLY A 112 -8.59 -5.92 14.42
C GLY A 112 -7.92 -5.04 15.45
N ARG A 113 -6.88 -5.59 16.06
CA ARG A 113 -6.05 -4.90 17.03
C ARG A 113 -4.59 -5.15 16.73
N CYS A 114 -3.76 -4.11 16.79
CA CYS A 114 -2.31 -4.27 16.68
C CYS A 114 -1.78 -5.04 17.89
N THR A 115 -1.05 -6.12 17.65
CA THR A 115 -0.37 -6.85 18.72
C THR A 115 1.01 -6.26 18.90
N VAL A 116 1.19 -5.51 19.98
CA VAL A 116 2.48 -4.90 20.33
C VAL A 116 3.32 -5.95 21.08
N ARG A 117 4.61 -6.02 20.74
CA ARG A 117 5.68 -6.56 21.58
C ARG A 117 6.36 -5.43 22.32
#